data_AF-A0A1E1W6H4-F1
#
_entry.id   AF-A0A1E1W6H4-F1
#
_cell.length_a   1.000
_cell.length_b   1.000
_cell.length_c   1.000
_cell.angle_alpha   90.00
_cell.angle_beta   90.00
_cell.angle_gamma   90.00
#
_symmetry.space_group_name_H-M   'P 1'
#
loop_
_entity.id
_entity.type
_entity.pdbx_description
1 polymer ?
#
loop_
_entity_poly.entity_id
_entity_poly.type
_entity_poly.pdbx_seq_one_letter_code
_entity_poly.pdbx_strand_id
1 'polypeptide(L)'
;HTIIEVQVYELPSIQCNACCRFGHTKDKYRSKQRCFRCGQQHSGDNCSISEEEAQCVLCSGNHFATDKRCLEHSRQKDIKHVMSRESISYYEASKRFPSIQKPSYADVARS
;
A
#
# COMPACT_ATOMS: atom_id res chain seq x y z
N HIS A 1 4.57 4.07 43.85
CA HIS A 1 4.85 4.50 42.47
C HIS A 1 4.38 3.42 41.53
N THR A 2 3.36 3.68 40.71
CA THR A 2 2.83 2.70 39.75
C THR A 2 3.42 3.02 38.39
N ILE A 3 4.17 2.09 37.82
CA ILE A 3 4.73 2.22 36.46
C ILE A 3 3.59 1.86 35.49
N ILE A 4 3.21 2.80 34.63
CA ILE A 4 2.23 2.57 33.57
C ILE A 4 3.03 2.31 32.30
N GLU A 5 2.91 1.11 31.75
CA GLU A 5 3.51 0.78 30.45
C GLU A 5 2.73 1.48 29.33
N VAL A 6 3.40 2.39 28.63
CA VAL A 6 2.80 3.11 27.49
C VAL A 6 3.07 2.31 26.21
N GLN A 7 1.99 1.93 25.53
CA GLN A 7 2.06 1.32 24.21
C GLN A 7 2.26 2.40 23.13
N VAL A 8 3.17 2.15 22.20
CA VAL A 8 3.43 3.06 21.07
C VAL A 8 2.22 3.03 20.13
N TYR A 9 1.67 4.20 19.81
CA TYR A 9 0.55 4.30 18.88
C TYR A 9 1.03 4.11 17.43
N GLU A 10 0.54 3.05 16.78
CA GLU A 10 0.79 2.77 15.37
C GLU A 10 -0.33 3.34 14.49
N LEU A 11 0.04 4.24 13.57
CA LEU A 11 -0.91 4.78 12.60
C LEU A 11 -1.38 3.69 11.62
N PRO A 12 -2.69 3.56 11.37
CA PRO A 12 -3.20 2.56 10.42
C PRO A 12 -2.73 2.86 8.99
N SER A 13 -2.49 1.79 8.22
CA SER A 13 -2.24 1.89 6.78
C SER A 13 -3.55 2.12 6.03
N ILE A 14 -3.76 3.35 5.58
CA ILE A 14 -4.96 3.72 4.81
C ILE A 14 -4.73 3.38 3.33
N GLN A 15 -5.61 2.56 2.77
CA GLN A 15 -5.66 2.24 1.34
C GLN A 15 -6.85 2.95 0.67
N CYS A 16 -6.60 3.62 -0.45
CA CYS A 16 -7.64 4.30 -1.20
C CYS A 16 -8.42 3.30 -2.07
N ASN A 17 -9.70 3.08 -1.77
CA ASN A 17 -10.54 2.15 -2.54
C ASN A 17 -10.79 2.58 -4.00
N ALA A 18 -10.52 3.85 -4.35
CA ALA A 18 -10.66 4.32 -5.73
C ALA A 18 -9.41 4.10 -6.58
N CYS A 19 -8.22 3.97 -6.00
CA CYS A 19 -6.97 3.85 -6.76
C CYS A 19 -6.02 2.75 -6.30
N CYS A 20 -6.39 2.04 -5.24
CA CYS A 20 -5.64 1.00 -4.53
C CYS A 20 -4.33 1.47 -3.87
N ARG A 21 -3.92 2.74 -3.99
CA ARG A 21 -2.67 3.26 -3.40
C ARG A 21 -2.84 3.59 -1.92
N PHE A 22 -1.73 3.55 -1.19
CA PHE A 22 -1.69 3.86 0.23
C PHE A 22 -1.47 5.36 0.51
N GLY A 23 -1.88 5.79 1.70
CA GLY A 23 -1.55 7.12 2.25
C GLY A 23 -2.60 8.20 2.03
N HIS A 24 -3.73 7.90 1.39
CA HIS A 24 -4.86 8.83 1.24
C HIS A 24 -6.20 8.11 1.19
N THR A 25 -7.28 8.84 1.49
CA THR A 25 -8.65 8.36 1.36
C THR A 25 -9.26 8.71 0.00
N LYS A 26 -10.40 8.10 -0.31
CA LYS A 26 -11.15 8.35 -1.55
C LYS A 26 -11.52 9.83 -1.75
N ASP A 27 -11.80 10.58 -0.68
CA ASP A 27 -12.26 11.98 -0.76
C ASP A 27 -11.20 12.92 -1.34
N LYS A 28 -9.91 12.56 -1.18
CA LYS A 28 -8.78 13.32 -1.75
C LYS A 28 -8.42 12.86 -3.15
N TYR A 29 -9.01 11.77 -3.63
CA TYR A 29 -8.72 11.22 -4.95
C TYR A 29 -9.48 11.98 -6.04
N ARG A 30 -8.74 12.57 -6.98
CA ARG A 30 -9.30 13.37 -8.08
C ARG A 30 -9.17 12.71 -9.45
N SER A 31 -8.55 11.53 -9.53
CA SER A 31 -8.25 10.86 -10.79
C SER A 31 -9.26 9.76 -11.13
N LYS A 32 -9.04 9.06 -12.23
CA LYS A 32 -9.89 7.99 -12.74
C LYS A 32 -9.80 6.75 -11.86
N GLN A 33 -10.95 6.22 -11.41
CA GLN A 33 -10.99 5.00 -10.58
C GLN A 33 -10.24 3.82 -11.21
N ARG A 34 -9.65 2.99 -10.37
CA ARG A 34 -8.90 1.78 -10.73
C ARG A 34 -9.49 0.59 -9.98
N CYS A 35 -9.78 -0.47 -10.72
CA CYS A 35 -10.33 -1.70 -10.20
C CYS A 35 -9.32 -2.41 -9.29
N PHE A 36 -9.74 -2.78 -8.07
CA PHE A 36 -8.90 -3.55 -7.13
C PHE A 36 -8.72 -5.01 -7.54
N ARG A 37 -9.53 -5.53 -8.47
CA ARG A 37 -9.45 -6.91 -8.96
C ARG A 37 -8.50 -7.07 -10.15
N CYS A 38 -8.67 -6.23 -11.19
CA CYS A 38 -7.97 -6.38 -12.46
C CYS A 38 -7.12 -5.16 -12.86
N GLY A 39 -7.13 -4.09 -12.07
CA GLY A 39 -6.33 -2.89 -12.34
C GLY A 39 -6.80 -1.97 -13.47
N GLN A 40 -7.89 -2.31 -14.14
CA GLN A 40 -8.46 -1.51 -15.23
C GLN A 40 -9.28 -0.33 -14.72
N GLN A 41 -9.63 0.59 -15.62
CA GLN A 41 -10.27 1.86 -15.30
C GLN A 41 -11.80 1.74 -15.06
N HIS A 42 -12.21 1.00 -14.03
CA HIS A 42 -13.61 0.83 -13.60
C HIS A 42 -13.71 0.55 -12.08
N SER A 43 -14.92 0.57 -11.50
CA SER A 43 -15.12 0.19 -10.08
C SER A 43 -15.00 -1.33 -9.93
N GLY A 44 -14.27 -1.80 -8.93
CA GLY A 44 -14.11 -3.24 -8.69
C GLY A 44 -15.40 -3.98 -8.30
N ASP A 45 -16.46 -3.26 -7.97
CA ASP A 45 -17.80 -3.83 -7.75
C ASP A 45 -18.42 -4.38 -9.04
N ASN A 46 -18.10 -3.77 -10.19
CA ASN A 46 -18.62 -4.15 -11.51
C ASN A 46 -17.66 -5.08 -12.25
N CYS A 47 -16.70 -5.69 -11.55
CA CYS A 47 -15.65 -6.50 -12.16
C CYS A 47 -15.94 -7.99 -11.97
N SER A 48 -16.04 -8.72 -13.07
CA SER A 48 -16.30 -10.17 -13.08
C SER A 48 -15.06 -11.04 -12.90
N ILE A 49 -13.87 -10.45 -12.73
CA ILE A 49 -12.61 -11.18 -12.53
C ILE A 49 -12.65 -11.91 -11.17
N SER A 50 -12.34 -13.20 -11.21
CA SER A 50 -12.17 -14.06 -10.04
C SER A 50 -10.81 -13.83 -9.39
N GLU A 51 -10.62 -14.33 -8.16
CA GLU A 51 -9.32 -14.23 -7.48
C GLU A 51 -8.20 -15.00 -8.20
N GLU A 52 -8.56 -16.06 -8.92
CA GLU A 52 -7.62 -16.92 -9.68
C GLU A 52 -7.00 -16.21 -10.89
N GLU A 53 -7.75 -15.29 -11.49
CA GLU A 53 -7.34 -14.45 -12.63
C GLU A 53 -6.85 -13.06 -12.20
N ALA A 54 -6.87 -12.78 -10.89
CA ALA A 54 -6.57 -11.46 -10.36
C ALA A 54 -5.07 -11.19 -10.35
N GLN A 55 -4.66 -10.11 -11.03
CA GLN A 55 -3.29 -9.61 -10.92
C GLN A 55 -3.25 -8.35 -10.07
N CYS A 56 -2.58 -8.43 -8.93
CA CYS A 56 -2.43 -7.31 -8.00
C CYS A 56 -1.65 -6.16 -8.64
N VAL A 57 -2.26 -4.98 -8.76
CA VAL A 57 -1.59 -3.79 -9.33
C VAL A 57 -0.46 -3.22 -8.47
N LEU A 58 -0.34 -3.68 -7.22
CA LEU A 58 0.62 -3.16 -6.25
C LEU A 58 1.89 -4.01 -6.19
N CYS A 59 1.77 -5.34 -6.27
CA CYS A 59 2.92 -6.24 -6.18
C CYS A 59 2.98 -7.30 -7.29
N SER A 60 2.06 -7.24 -8.27
CA SER A 60 1.97 -8.20 -9.39
C SER A 60 1.71 -9.66 -9.00
N GLY A 61 1.28 -9.93 -7.76
CA GLY A 61 0.91 -11.26 -7.28
C GLY A 61 -0.50 -11.70 -7.70
N ASN A 62 -0.79 -12.99 -7.57
CA ASN A 62 -2.09 -13.58 -7.90
C ASN A 62 -3.09 -13.41 -6.73
N HIS A 63 -3.64 -12.20 -6.59
CA HIS A 63 -4.63 -11.81 -5.59
C HIS A 63 -5.19 -10.41 -5.90
N PHE A 64 -6.28 -10.02 -5.24
CA PHE A 64 -6.81 -8.66 -5.32
C PHE A 64 -5.93 -7.65 -4.58
N ALA A 65 -5.85 -6.42 -5.07
CA ALA A 65 -4.99 -5.38 -4.48
C ALA A 65 -5.33 -5.00 -3.03
N THR A 66 -6.51 -5.38 -2.53
CA THR A 66 -6.97 -5.16 -1.14
C THR A 66 -6.69 -6.35 -0.22
N ASP A 67 -6.13 -7.44 -0.75
CA ASP A 67 -5.85 -8.63 0.05
C ASP A 67 -4.71 -8.37 1.05
N LYS A 68 -4.87 -8.86 2.28
CA LYS A 68 -3.88 -8.74 3.37
C LYS A 68 -2.59 -9.51 3.06
N ARG A 69 -2.67 -10.48 2.15
CA ARG A 69 -1.50 -11.24 1.64
C ARG A 69 -0.63 -10.40 0.70
N CYS A 70 -1.08 -9.21 0.29
CA CYS A 70 -0.30 -8.34 -0.58
C CYS A 70 0.99 -7.89 0.10
N LEU A 71 2.13 -8.15 -0.56
CA LEU A 71 3.44 -7.76 -0.04
C LEU A 71 3.57 -6.23 0.10
N GLU A 72 2.94 -5.45 -0.78
CA GLU A 72 2.91 -3.99 -0.64
C GLU A 72 2.09 -3.56 0.57
N HIS A 73 0.99 -4.26 0.89
CA HIS A 73 0.23 -3.98 2.10
C HIS A 73 1.06 -4.24 3.36
N SER A 74 1.80 -5.37 3.41
CA SER A 74 2.74 -5.64 4.49
C SER A 74 3.82 -4.56 4.60
N ARG A 75 4.44 -4.19 3.46
CA ARG A 75 5.48 -3.16 3.40
C ARG A 75 5.01 -1.84 4.00
N GLN A 76 3.79 -1.41 3.68
CA GLN A 76 3.21 -0.16 4.20
C GLN A 76 2.94 -0.22 5.70
N LYS A 77 2.52 -1.39 6.21
CA LYS A 77 2.37 -1.61 7.65
C LYS A 77 3.72 -1.53 8.37
N ASP A 78 4.75 -2.17 7.81
CA ASP A 78 6.09 -2.16 8.39
C ASP A 78 6.70 -0.74 8.41
N ILE A 79 6.48 0.04 7.35
CA ILE A 79 6.88 1.46 7.32
C ILE A 79 6.20 2.24 8.45
N LYS A 80 4.88 2.08 8.64
CA LYS A 80 4.14 2.78 9.70
C LYS A 80 4.59 2.36 11.09
N HIS A 81 4.87 1.08 11.28
CA HIS A 81 5.39 0.53 12.52
C HIS A 81 6.79 1.09 12.85
N VAL A 82 7.70 1.18 11.87
CA VAL A 82 9.02 1.79 12.11
C VAL A 82 8.93 3.30 12.34
N MET A 83 8.05 3.99 11.60
CA MET A 83 7.80 5.42 11.83
C MET A 83 7.37 5.71 13.27
N SER A 84 6.48 4.89 13.86
CA SER A 84 6.00 5.12 15.22
C SER A 84 7.05 4.76 16.28
N ARG A 85 7.77 3.65 16.11
CA ARG A 85 8.73 3.15 17.10
C ARG A 85 10.04 3.94 17.13
N GLU A 86 10.49 4.42 15.98
CA GLU A 86 11.77 5.11 15.86
C GLU A 86 11.62 6.62 15.66
N SER A 87 10.39 7.13 15.53
CA SER A 87 10.11 8.56 15.34
C SER A 87 10.80 9.16 14.11
N ILE A 88 10.91 8.37 13.03
CA ILE A 88 11.52 8.80 11.77
C ILE A 88 10.48 9.19 10.72
N SER A 89 10.89 9.95 9.71
CA SER A 89 10.01 10.34 8.61
C SER A 89 9.60 9.14 7.75
N TYR A 90 8.50 9.29 7.00
CA TYR A 90 8.08 8.29 6.01
C TYR A 90 9.18 8.00 4.98
N TYR A 91 9.91 9.03 4.56
CA TYR A 91 10.99 8.90 3.58
C TYR A 91 12.13 8.03 4.11
N GLU A 92 12.56 8.25 5.35
CA GLU A 92 13.61 7.44 5.99
C GLU A 92 13.16 6.01 6.23
N ALA A 93 11.93 5.81 6.72
CA ALA A 93 11.37 4.47 6.91
C ALA A 93 11.24 3.72 5.58
N SER A 94 10.70 4.35 4.54
CA SER A 94 10.51 3.71 3.23
C SER A 94 11.82 3.32 2.54
N LYS A 95 12.98 3.90 2.90
CA LYS A 95 14.28 3.44 2.39
C LYS A 95 14.68 2.07 2.93
N ARG A 96 14.24 1.73 4.14
CA ARG A 96 14.53 0.44 4.78
C ARG A 96 13.66 -0.69 4.22
N PHE A 97 12.52 -0.34 3.64
CA PHE A 97 11.58 -1.26 3.03
C PHE A 97 11.42 -0.93 1.54
N PRO A 98 12.38 -1.32 0.68
CA PRO A 98 12.34 -1.02 -0.74
C PRO A 98 11.07 -1.58 -1.41
N SER A 99 10.54 -0.84 -2.38
CA SER A 99 9.36 -1.26 -3.16
C SER A 99 9.66 -2.55 -3.93
N ILE A 100 8.65 -3.41 -4.03
CA ILE A 100 8.73 -4.67 -4.80
C ILE A 100 8.45 -4.42 -6.29
N GLN A 101 7.94 -3.24 -6.64
CA GLN A 101 7.72 -2.88 -8.04
C GLN A 101 9.03 -2.70 -8.80
N LYS A 102 8.95 -2.92 -10.12
CA LYS A 102 10.06 -2.73 -11.06
C LYS A 102 10.67 -1.32 -10.90
N PRO A 103 11.99 -1.18 -11.11
CA PRO A 103 12.66 0.11 -11.04
C PRO A 103 11.90 1.13 -11.90
N SER A 104 11.68 2.31 -11.33
CA SER A 104 11.07 3.42 -12.04
C SER A 104 11.95 3.80 -13.23
N TYR A 105 11.37 4.44 -14.24
CA TYR A 105 12.15 5.07 -15.32
C TYR A 105 13.31 5.92 -14.78
N ALA A 106 13.07 6.65 -13.67
CA ALA A 106 14.08 7.44 -13.01
C ALA A 106 15.22 6.62 -12.40
N ASP A 107 14.96 5.37 -11.98
CA ASP A 107 15.98 4.49 -11.42
C ASP A 107 16.86 3.90 -12.53
N VAL A 108 16.24 3.52 -13.66
CA VAL A 108 16.96 3.04 -14.85
C VAL A 108 17.81 4.14 -15.49
N ALA A 109 17.30 5.37 -15.58
CA ALA A 109 18.04 6.50 -16.18
C ALA A 109 19.25 6.99 -15.35
N ARG A 110 19.38 6.53 -14.09
CA ARG A 110 20.51 6.83 -13.20
C ARG A 110 21.60 5.75 -13.23
N SER A 111 21.39 4.67 -13.98
CA SER A 111 22.32 3.54 -14.16
C SER A 111 23.20 3.77 -15.38
#